data_AF-A0AAU0MZH5-F1
#
_entry.id   AF-A0AAU0MZH5-F1
#
_cell.length_a   1.000
_cell.length_b   1.000
_cell.length_c   1.000
_cell.angle_alpha   90.00
_cell.angle_beta   90.00
_cell.angle_gamma   90.00
#
_symmetry.space_group_name_H-M   'P 1'
#
loop_
_entity.id
_entity.type
_entity.pdbx_description
1 polymer ?
#
loop_
_entity_poly.entity_id
_entity_poly.type
_entity_poly.pdbx_seq_one_letter_code
_entity_poly.pdbx_strand_id
1 'polypeptide(L)'
;MRKVKNLMRALSLMPVLLIAAPVLAGSTGEEQLQAISDQLEGLEKCDETQSCPQDPTNPRNSYYLLGEQINGELGNLEEWQRQFGESEESRAIVLHYLGYPNEFVQLKAVTILGEMSIDDATADTLLNRLPRVRDKEVLIPWIAQLQRYPHLQQQIDNTFANILQRGSFEAARVVAENIGPFLTADNLSFYQQIHAQLPANSAKALALGKAIDRQIARNQS
;
A
#
# COMPACT_ATOMS: atom_id res chain seq x y z
N MET A 1 -68.93 37.30 60.05
CA MET A 1 -67.67 37.01 59.32
C MET A 1 -67.54 35.50 59.10
N ARG A 2 -67.80 34.98 57.88
CA ARG A 2 -67.33 33.65 57.45
C ARG A 2 -67.34 33.54 55.92
N LYS A 3 -66.19 33.07 55.43
CA LYS A 3 -65.61 33.04 54.08
C LYS A 3 -66.47 32.42 52.97
N VAL A 4 -66.45 33.09 51.81
CA VAL A 4 -66.78 32.53 50.48
C VAL A 4 -65.57 31.74 49.96
N LYS A 5 -65.77 30.50 49.52
CA LYS A 5 -64.76 29.67 48.83
C LYS A 5 -65.09 29.63 47.34
N ASN A 6 -64.23 30.24 46.52
CA ASN A 6 -64.19 30.05 45.07
C ASN A 6 -63.38 28.79 44.74
N LEU A 7 -63.90 27.96 43.84
CA LEU A 7 -63.21 26.81 43.26
C LEU A 7 -63.15 27.01 41.74
N MET A 8 -62.02 27.47 41.22
CA MET A 8 -61.69 27.43 39.79
C MET A 8 -60.70 26.29 39.57
N ARG A 9 -61.08 25.32 38.72
CA ARG A 9 -60.21 24.24 38.25
C ARG A 9 -59.42 24.72 37.03
N ALA A 10 -58.10 24.69 37.12
CA ALA A 10 -57.19 24.95 36.01
C ALA A 10 -56.99 23.67 35.18
N LEU A 11 -57.10 23.81 33.85
CA LEU A 11 -56.68 22.82 32.85
C LEU A 11 -55.16 22.70 32.88
N SER A 12 -54.64 21.48 33.04
CA SER A 12 -53.22 21.16 32.92
C SER A 12 -52.94 20.67 31.50
N LEU A 13 -52.14 21.44 30.75
CA LEU A 13 -51.52 21.03 29.49
C LEU A 13 -50.25 20.22 29.82
N MET A 14 -50.20 18.96 29.38
CA MET A 14 -48.98 18.16 29.42
C MET A 14 -48.05 18.53 28.26
N PRO A 15 -46.76 18.81 28.52
CA PRO A 15 -45.77 18.92 27.46
C PRO A 15 -45.30 17.52 27.05
N VAL A 16 -45.49 17.17 25.78
CA VAL A 16 -44.84 16.00 25.15
C VAL A 16 -43.37 16.37 24.93
N LEU A 17 -42.48 15.81 25.76
CA LEU A 17 -41.04 15.96 25.64
C LEU A 17 -40.54 15.03 24.51
N LEU A 18 -40.26 15.57 23.33
CA LEU A 18 -39.46 14.87 22.32
C LEU A 18 -38.00 14.87 22.79
N ILE A 19 -37.48 13.71 23.21
CA ILE A 19 -36.05 13.52 23.46
C ILE A 19 -35.40 13.16 22.13
N ALA A 20 -34.72 14.13 21.51
CA ALA A 20 -33.81 13.87 20.40
C ALA A 20 -32.55 13.19 20.99
N ALA A 21 -32.37 11.90 20.70
CA ALA A 21 -31.12 11.21 21.01
C ALA A 21 -30.03 11.71 20.04
N PRO A 22 -28.87 12.20 20.53
CA PRO A 22 -27.77 12.55 19.65
C PRO A 22 -27.17 11.25 19.10
N VAL A 23 -27.14 11.13 17.77
CA VAL A 23 -26.42 10.08 17.06
C VAL A 23 -24.92 10.37 17.20
N LEU A 24 -24.30 9.88 18.27
CA LEU A 24 -22.85 9.80 18.45
C LEU A 24 -22.36 8.51 17.77
N ALA A 25 -22.25 8.51 16.44
CA ALA A 25 -21.83 7.31 15.70
C ALA A 25 -20.75 7.56 14.64
N GLY A 26 -20.13 8.74 14.62
CA GLY A 26 -19.10 9.10 13.61
C GLY A 26 -17.66 9.18 14.12
N SER A 27 -17.39 9.18 15.43
CA SER A 27 -16.09 9.64 15.95
C SER A 27 -15.01 8.57 16.12
N THR A 28 -15.35 7.27 16.15
CA THR A 28 -14.37 6.25 16.56
C THR A 28 -13.39 5.84 15.46
N GLY A 29 -13.85 5.79 14.20
CA GLY A 29 -13.01 5.38 13.07
C GLY A 29 -11.99 6.45 12.71
N GLU A 30 -12.44 7.69 12.54
CA GLU A 30 -11.55 8.81 12.19
C GLU A 30 -10.53 9.10 13.30
N GLU A 31 -10.94 9.07 14.58
CA GLU A 31 -10.03 9.24 15.71
C GLU A 31 -8.96 8.13 15.77
N GLN A 32 -9.33 6.88 15.48
CA GLN A 32 -8.38 5.77 15.42
C GLN A 32 -7.40 5.89 14.25
N LEU A 33 -7.88 6.30 13.06
CA LEU A 33 -7.01 6.53 11.90
C LEU A 33 -6.01 7.65 12.18
N GLN A 34 -6.48 8.76 12.77
CA GLN A 34 -5.62 9.86 13.18
C GLN A 34 -4.57 9.40 14.20
N ALA A 35 -4.96 8.62 15.20
CA ALA A 35 -4.01 8.09 16.18
C ALA A 35 -2.93 7.20 15.52
N ILE A 36 -3.31 6.34 14.57
CA ILE A 36 -2.36 5.52 13.79
C ILE A 36 -1.41 6.43 12.99
N SER A 37 -1.95 7.44 12.30
CA SER A 37 -1.15 8.41 11.54
C SER A 37 -0.16 9.15 12.43
N ASP A 38 -0.58 9.61 13.61
CA ASP A 38 0.26 10.33 14.56
C ASP A 38 1.39 9.44 15.10
N GLN A 39 1.12 8.16 15.40
CA GLN A 39 2.15 7.22 15.82
C GLN A 39 3.17 6.96 14.70
N LEU A 40 2.68 6.74 13.47
CA LEU A 40 3.52 6.55 12.29
C LEU A 40 4.44 7.76 12.05
N GLU A 41 3.90 8.98 12.09
CA GLU A 41 4.68 10.22 11.96
C GLU A 41 5.70 10.37 13.10
N GLY A 42 5.31 10.06 14.34
CA GLY A 42 6.19 10.08 15.50
C GLY A 42 7.37 9.10 15.38
N LEU A 43 7.13 7.92 14.81
CA LEU A 43 8.18 6.94 14.53
C LEU A 43 9.12 7.42 13.41
N GLU A 44 8.61 8.06 12.36
CA GLU A 44 9.46 8.59 11.29
C GLU A 44 10.35 9.75 11.74
N LYS A 45 9.83 10.58 12.65
CA LYS A 45 10.55 11.76 13.19
C LYS A 45 11.28 11.47 14.49
N CYS A 46 11.43 10.20 14.86
CA CYS A 46 11.95 9.80 16.16
C CYS A 46 13.40 10.30 16.42
N ASP A 47 14.17 10.55 15.35
CA ASP A 47 15.53 11.10 15.43
C ASP A 47 15.51 12.56 15.90
N GLU A 48 14.49 13.33 15.51
CA GLU A 48 14.32 14.74 15.89
C GLU A 48 13.94 14.88 17.36
N THR A 49 13.17 13.92 17.87
CA THR A 49 12.65 13.89 19.25
C THR A 49 13.50 13.04 20.20
N GLN A 50 14.57 12.40 19.72
CA GLN A 50 15.38 11.42 20.46
C GLN A 50 14.56 10.27 21.05
N SER A 51 13.46 9.89 20.38
CA SER A 51 12.53 8.86 20.82
C SER A 51 12.64 7.57 20.00
N CYS A 52 13.64 7.44 19.14
CA CYS A 52 13.80 6.24 18.32
C CYS A 52 13.98 4.99 19.20
N PRO A 53 13.32 3.87 18.85
CA PRO A 53 13.53 2.59 19.51
C PRO A 53 15.02 2.24 19.54
N GLN A 54 15.53 1.94 20.73
CA GLN A 54 16.92 1.53 20.92
C GLN A 54 16.99 0.10 21.43
N ASP A 55 17.82 -0.72 20.78
CA ASP A 55 18.20 -2.02 21.32
C ASP A 55 19.38 -1.82 22.30
N PRO A 56 19.19 -2.02 23.62
CA PRO A 56 20.27 -1.83 24.60
C PRO A 56 21.36 -2.90 24.50
N THR A 57 21.07 -4.02 23.84
CA THR A 57 22.00 -5.15 23.67
C THR A 57 22.86 -4.99 22.42
N ASN A 58 22.32 -4.42 21.35
CA ASN A 58 23.05 -4.17 20.11
C ASN A 58 22.48 -2.98 19.32
N PRO A 59 23.12 -1.80 19.37
CA PRO A 59 22.64 -0.60 18.67
C PRO A 59 22.46 -0.76 17.16
N ARG A 60 23.11 -1.76 16.53
CA ARG A 60 22.91 -2.04 15.10
C ARG A 60 21.50 -2.57 14.79
N ASN A 61 20.79 -3.07 15.81
CA ASN A 61 19.43 -3.59 15.68
C ASN A 61 18.36 -2.50 15.77
N SER A 62 18.69 -1.29 16.23
CA SER A 62 17.71 -0.20 16.40
C SER A 62 16.97 0.13 15.10
N TYR A 63 17.63 0.00 13.95
CA TYR A 63 16.98 0.14 12.63
C TYR A 63 15.86 -0.90 12.39
N TYR A 64 16.09 -2.16 12.77
CA TYR A 64 15.09 -3.21 12.62
C TYR A 64 13.95 -3.06 13.64
N LEU A 65 14.27 -2.62 14.86
CA LEU A 65 13.24 -2.33 15.87
C LEU A 65 12.32 -1.19 15.43
N LEU A 66 12.87 -0.12 14.83
CA LEU A 66 12.05 0.95 14.25
C LEU A 66 11.14 0.41 13.14
N GLY A 67 11.69 -0.41 12.24
CA GLY A 67 10.90 -1.07 11.20
C GLY A 67 9.81 -1.99 11.75
N GLU A 68 10.07 -2.70 12.85
CA GLU A 68 9.09 -3.55 13.53
C GLU A 68 7.95 -2.73 14.13
N GLN A 69 8.24 -1.58 14.76
CA GLN A 69 7.21 -0.70 15.31
C GLN A 69 6.35 -0.07 14.21
N ILE A 70 6.98 0.40 13.13
CA ILE A 70 6.24 0.91 11.96
C ILE A 70 5.36 -0.19 11.36
N ASN A 71 5.87 -1.42 11.26
CA ASN A 71 5.08 -2.57 10.81
C ASN A 71 3.89 -2.88 11.74
N GLY A 72 4.06 -2.70 13.05
CA GLY A 72 2.99 -2.81 14.02
C GLY A 72 1.87 -1.81 13.74
N GLU A 73 2.20 -0.54 13.54
CA GLU A 73 1.22 0.50 13.22
C GLU A 73 0.59 0.34 11.83
N LEU A 74 1.34 -0.12 10.83
CA LEU A 74 0.77 -0.54 9.55
C LEU A 74 -0.18 -1.75 9.71
N GLY A 75 0.07 -2.63 10.68
CA GLY A 75 -0.87 -3.69 11.07
C GLY A 75 -2.15 -3.14 11.69
N ASN A 76 -2.05 -2.11 12.54
CA ASN A 76 -3.21 -1.41 13.07
C ASN A 76 -4.02 -0.73 11.96
N LEU A 77 -3.34 -0.16 10.95
CA LEU A 77 -3.98 0.43 9.77
C LEU A 77 -4.73 -0.62 8.94
N GLU A 78 -4.15 -1.79 8.72
CA GLU A 78 -4.79 -2.91 8.01
C GLU A 78 -6.07 -3.38 8.74
N GLU A 79 -6.00 -3.55 10.06
CA GLU A 79 -7.17 -3.93 10.85
C GLU A 79 -8.26 -2.84 10.82
N TRP A 80 -7.84 -1.57 10.92
CA TRP A 80 -8.75 -0.43 10.77
C TRP A 80 -9.46 -0.46 9.41
N GLN A 81 -8.74 -0.72 8.31
CA GLN A 81 -9.35 -0.83 6.98
C GLN A 81 -10.34 -1.98 6.87
N ARG A 82 -10.07 -3.12 7.49
CA ARG A 82 -11.01 -4.25 7.51
C ARG A 82 -12.30 -3.91 8.26
N GLN A 83 -12.21 -3.07 9.29
CA GLN A 83 -13.35 -2.66 10.10
C GLN A 83 -14.17 -1.51 9.48
N PHE A 84 -13.49 -0.52 8.90
CA PHE A 84 -14.12 0.75 8.48
C PHE A 84 -14.11 0.97 6.96
N GLY A 85 -13.43 0.11 6.21
CA GLY A 85 -13.17 0.28 4.79
C GLY A 85 -11.92 1.11 4.51
N GLU A 86 -11.52 1.17 3.25
CA GLU A 86 -10.45 2.04 2.80
C GLU A 86 -10.90 3.51 2.66
N SER A 87 -9.95 4.42 2.78
CA SER A 87 -10.11 5.86 2.61
C SER A 87 -8.95 6.44 1.81
N GLU A 88 -9.09 7.66 1.29
CA GLU A 88 -7.99 8.36 0.61
C GLU A 88 -6.78 8.55 1.54
N GLU A 89 -7.03 8.89 2.80
CA GLU A 89 -6.00 9.06 3.82
C GLU A 89 -5.26 7.76 4.13
N SER A 90 -5.97 6.67 4.39
CA SER A 90 -5.35 5.36 4.66
C SER A 90 -4.54 4.84 3.47
N ARG A 91 -5.00 5.12 2.24
CA ARG A 91 -4.23 4.86 1.01
C ARG A 91 -2.97 5.72 0.94
N ALA A 92 -3.08 7.01 1.22
CA ALA A 92 -1.92 7.92 1.21
C ALA A 92 -0.83 7.45 2.19
N ILE A 93 -1.21 6.98 3.38
CA ILE A 93 -0.29 6.38 4.35
C ILE A 93 0.42 5.17 3.74
N VAL A 94 -0.31 4.21 3.17
CA VAL A 94 0.28 3.03 2.54
C VAL A 94 1.24 3.40 1.41
N LEU A 95 0.85 4.32 0.52
CA LEU A 95 1.67 4.78 -0.60
C LEU A 95 2.94 5.50 -0.15
N HIS A 96 2.89 6.22 0.97
CA HIS A 96 4.06 6.83 1.60
C HIS A 96 5.06 5.76 2.01
N TYR A 97 4.61 4.75 2.76
CA TYR A 97 5.45 3.68 3.29
C TYR A 97 6.00 2.69 2.26
N LEU A 98 5.46 2.65 1.03
CA LEU A 98 6.12 1.98 -0.10
C LEU A 98 7.52 2.54 -0.39
N GLY A 99 7.84 3.77 -0.01
CA GLY A 99 9.17 4.36 -0.20
C GLY A 99 10.06 4.31 1.02
N TYR A 100 9.59 3.68 2.09
CA TYR A 100 10.32 3.69 3.35
C TYR A 100 11.65 2.92 3.20
N PRO A 101 12.78 3.36 3.80
CA PRO A 101 14.07 2.71 3.59
C PRO A 101 14.12 1.23 3.96
N ASN A 102 13.32 0.82 4.95
CA ASN A 102 13.25 -0.55 5.45
C ASN A 102 12.39 -1.46 4.56
N GLU A 103 13.00 -2.53 4.05
CA GLU A 103 12.38 -3.51 3.16
C GLU A 103 11.20 -4.25 3.78
N PHE A 104 11.21 -4.51 5.09
CA PHE A 104 10.08 -5.15 5.79
C PHE A 104 8.88 -4.21 5.85
N VAL A 105 9.12 -2.90 5.99
CA VAL A 105 8.07 -1.88 5.93
C VAL A 105 7.50 -1.74 4.52
N GLN A 106 8.36 -1.71 3.49
CA GLN A 106 7.89 -1.72 2.09
C GLN A 106 7.06 -2.97 1.78
N LEU A 107 7.47 -4.13 2.30
CA LEU A 107 6.75 -5.39 2.13
C LEU A 107 5.38 -5.35 2.80
N LYS A 108 5.29 -4.85 4.04
CA LYS A 108 4.01 -4.68 4.74
C LYS A 108 3.10 -3.72 3.98
N ALA A 109 3.61 -2.59 3.53
CA ALA A 109 2.85 -1.61 2.75
C ALA A 109 2.28 -2.21 1.45
N VAL A 110 3.09 -2.97 0.68
CA VAL A 110 2.57 -3.61 -0.55
C VAL A 110 1.58 -4.74 -0.27
N THR A 111 1.69 -5.43 0.88
CA THR A 111 0.68 -6.40 1.31
C THR A 111 -0.67 -5.72 1.54
N ILE A 112 -0.69 -4.63 2.30
CA ILE A 112 -1.92 -3.86 2.57
C ILE A 112 -2.51 -3.33 1.25
N LEU A 113 -1.66 -2.81 0.36
CA LEU A 113 -2.07 -2.33 -0.95
C LEU A 113 -2.77 -3.41 -1.80
N GLY A 114 -2.43 -4.68 -1.58
CA GLY A 114 -3.09 -5.81 -2.23
C GLY A 114 -4.53 -6.03 -1.81
N GLU A 115 -4.90 -5.58 -0.61
CA GLU A 115 -6.27 -5.67 -0.08
C GLU A 115 -7.12 -4.45 -0.48
N MET A 116 -6.47 -3.32 -0.79
CA MET A 116 -7.12 -2.09 -1.26
C MET A 116 -7.70 -2.21 -2.67
N SER A 117 -8.69 -1.38 -3.02
CA SER A 117 -9.22 -1.27 -4.39
C SER A 117 -8.17 -0.72 -5.36
N ILE A 118 -8.34 -1.05 -6.65
CA ILE A 118 -7.45 -0.57 -7.71
C ILE A 118 -7.70 0.91 -7.98
N ASP A 119 -6.64 1.68 -8.15
CA ASP A 119 -6.69 3.06 -8.63
C ASP A 119 -5.42 3.42 -9.42
N ASP A 120 -5.56 4.33 -10.38
CA ASP A 120 -4.47 4.68 -11.29
C ASP A 120 -3.34 5.44 -10.60
N ALA A 121 -3.62 6.22 -9.55
CA ALA A 121 -2.60 6.98 -8.82
C ALA A 121 -1.65 6.04 -8.03
N THR A 122 -2.18 4.93 -7.52
CA THR A 122 -1.42 3.83 -6.93
C THR A 122 -0.53 3.18 -7.96
N ALA A 123 -1.06 2.87 -9.15
CA ALA A 123 -0.26 2.28 -10.23
C ALA A 123 0.88 3.20 -10.65
N ASP A 124 0.60 4.50 -10.82
CA ASP A 124 1.61 5.52 -11.13
C ASP A 124 2.68 5.58 -10.04
N THR A 125 2.29 5.50 -8.77
CA THR A 125 3.24 5.47 -7.64
C THR A 125 4.13 4.24 -7.70
N LEU A 126 3.55 3.05 -7.94
CA LEU A 126 4.30 1.80 -8.08
C LEU A 126 5.28 1.88 -9.25
N LEU A 127 4.82 2.29 -10.44
CA LEU A 127 5.63 2.37 -11.66
C LEU A 127 6.80 3.35 -11.51
N ASN A 128 6.58 4.49 -10.87
CA ASN A 128 7.62 5.49 -10.63
C ASN A 128 8.68 5.03 -9.63
N ARG A 129 8.30 4.19 -8.66
CA ARG A 129 9.17 3.73 -7.57
C ARG A 129 9.85 2.40 -7.88
N LEU A 130 9.24 1.52 -8.68
CA LEU A 130 9.73 0.18 -9.00
C LEU A 130 11.20 0.14 -9.42
N PRO A 131 11.72 1.07 -10.27
CA PRO A 131 13.13 1.06 -10.68
C PRO A 131 14.12 1.32 -9.55
N ARG A 132 13.66 1.81 -8.39
CA ARG A 132 14.47 2.12 -7.21
C ARG A 132 14.48 0.99 -6.18
N VAL A 133 13.56 0.02 -6.28
CA VAL A 133 13.50 -1.13 -5.39
C VAL A 133 14.66 -2.06 -5.69
N ARG A 134 15.46 -2.37 -4.67
CA ARG A 134 16.67 -3.19 -4.80
C ARG A 134 16.48 -4.60 -4.24
N ASP A 135 15.66 -4.72 -3.21
CA ASP A 135 15.41 -5.99 -2.56
C ASP A 135 14.44 -6.83 -3.39
N LYS A 136 14.82 -8.09 -3.65
CA LYS A 136 14.02 -9.02 -4.47
C LYS A 136 12.70 -9.40 -3.78
N GLU A 137 12.69 -9.49 -2.46
CA GLU A 137 11.54 -9.90 -1.66
C GLU A 137 10.48 -8.80 -1.65
N VAL A 138 10.89 -7.54 -1.84
CA VAL A 138 9.98 -6.41 -2.09
C VAL A 138 9.61 -6.30 -3.57
N LEU A 139 10.55 -6.50 -4.48
CA LEU A 139 10.32 -6.29 -5.91
C LEU A 139 9.30 -7.28 -6.50
N ILE A 140 9.31 -8.54 -6.06
CA ILE A 140 8.36 -9.57 -6.52
C ILE A 140 6.89 -9.20 -6.22
N PRO A 141 6.49 -8.89 -4.97
CA PRO A 141 5.11 -8.52 -4.68
C PRO A 141 4.70 -7.21 -5.36
N TRP A 142 5.62 -6.27 -5.57
CA TRP A 142 5.34 -5.06 -6.35
C TRP A 142 5.04 -5.36 -7.82
N ILE A 143 5.84 -6.23 -8.45
CA ILE A 143 5.55 -6.72 -9.80
C ILE A 143 4.21 -7.42 -9.82
N ALA A 144 3.89 -8.26 -8.83
CA ALA A 144 2.60 -8.93 -8.75
C ALA A 144 1.42 -7.94 -8.67
N GLN A 145 1.57 -6.83 -7.93
CA GLN A 145 0.54 -5.78 -7.86
C GLN A 145 0.25 -5.15 -9.22
N LEU A 146 1.25 -4.98 -10.08
CA LEU A 146 1.04 -4.40 -11.42
C LEU A 146 0.12 -5.24 -12.32
N GLN A 147 -0.07 -6.53 -12.03
CA GLN A 147 -1.00 -7.39 -12.77
C GLN A 147 -2.46 -6.95 -12.64
N ARG A 148 -2.77 -6.17 -11.62
CA ARG A 148 -4.11 -5.62 -11.38
C ARG A 148 -4.45 -4.44 -12.29
N TYR A 149 -3.48 -3.94 -13.07
CA TYR A 149 -3.60 -2.75 -13.92
C TYR A 149 -3.35 -3.07 -15.41
N PRO A 150 -4.12 -4.00 -16.02
CA PRO A 150 -3.89 -4.41 -17.41
C PRO A 150 -4.09 -3.28 -18.43
N HIS A 151 -4.88 -2.24 -18.09
CA HIS A 151 -5.05 -1.06 -18.95
C HIS A 151 -3.82 -0.17 -19.03
N LEU A 152 -2.85 -0.34 -18.13
CA LEU A 152 -1.56 0.37 -18.10
C LEU A 152 -0.41 -0.45 -18.68
N GLN A 153 -0.71 -1.47 -19.51
CA GLN A 153 0.28 -2.40 -20.05
C GLN A 153 1.49 -1.70 -20.69
N GLN A 154 1.27 -0.62 -21.45
CA GLN A 154 2.34 0.10 -22.11
C GLN A 154 3.31 0.75 -21.11
N GLN A 155 2.79 1.35 -20.04
CA GLN A 155 3.57 1.98 -18.97
C GLN A 155 4.35 0.92 -18.16
N ILE A 156 3.71 -0.22 -17.89
CA ILE A 156 4.35 -1.38 -17.27
C ILE A 156 5.51 -1.88 -18.14
N ASP A 157 5.27 -2.06 -19.43
CA ASP A 157 6.28 -2.54 -20.38
C ASP A 157 7.49 -1.62 -20.46
N ASN A 158 7.27 -0.31 -20.55
CA ASN A 158 8.34 0.68 -20.54
C ASN A 158 9.15 0.66 -19.24
N THR A 159 8.47 0.47 -18.10
CA THR A 159 9.12 0.39 -16.78
C THR A 159 9.97 -0.87 -16.67
N PHE A 160 9.46 -2.03 -17.08
CA PHE A 160 10.22 -3.28 -17.10
C PHE A 160 11.39 -3.21 -18.07
N ALA A 161 11.22 -2.63 -19.26
CA ALA A 161 12.30 -2.42 -20.21
C ALA A 161 13.44 -1.57 -19.60
N ASN A 162 13.08 -0.47 -18.92
CA ASN A 162 14.05 0.36 -18.23
C ASN A 162 14.82 -0.41 -17.14
N ILE A 163 14.12 -1.23 -16.34
CA ILE A 163 14.78 -2.06 -15.31
C ILE A 163 15.68 -3.14 -15.95
N LEU A 164 15.23 -3.81 -17.00
CA LEU A 164 16.00 -4.82 -17.72
C LEU A 164 17.29 -4.24 -18.32
N GLN A 165 17.23 -3.03 -18.85
CA GLN A 165 18.36 -2.38 -19.51
C GLN A 165 19.30 -1.68 -18.52
N ARG A 166 18.75 -0.96 -17.53
CA ARG A 166 19.50 0.00 -16.69
C ARG A 166 19.41 -0.26 -15.18
N GLY A 167 18.53 -1.15 -14.74
CA GLY A 167 18.37 -1.51 -13.34
C GLY A 167 19.59 -2.23 -12.76
N SER A 168 19.59 -2.45 -11.44
CA SER A 168 20.59 -3.30 -10.80
C SER A 168 20.53 -4.72 -11.40
N PHE A 169 21.64 -5.45 -11.31
CA PHE A 169 21.70 -6.82 -11.82
C PHE A 169 20.56 -7.69 -11.25
N GLU A 170 20.33 -7.59 -9.94
CA GLU A 170 19.29 -8.36 -9.26
C GLU A 170 17.88 -7.92 -9.66
N ALA A 171 17.60 -6.62 -9.72
CA ALA A 171 16.28 -6.13 -10.12
C ALA A 171 15.94 -6.53 -11.55
N ALA A 172 16.90 -6.42 -12.48
CA ALA A 172 16.72 -6.84 -13.86
C ALA A 172 16.48 -8.36 -13.98
N ARG A 173 17.17 -9.17 -13.18
CA ARG A 173 16.96 -10.63 -13.12
C ARG A 173 15.55 -10.96 -12.61
N VAL A 174 15.14 -10.34 -11.51
CA VAL A 174 13.82 -10.57 -10.90
C VAL A 174 12.69 -10.15 -11.83
N VAL A 175 12.80 -9.00 -12.50
CA VAL A 175 11.83 -8.58 -13.54
C VAL A 175 11.76 -9.63 -14.65
N ALA A 176 12.91 -10.05 -15.20
CA ALA A 176 12.95 -11.06 -16.27
C ALA A 176 12.29 -12.39 -15.86
N GLU A 177 12.45 -12.82 -14.61
CA GLU A 177 11.85 -14.05 -14.09
C GLU A 177 10.33 -13.96 -13.90
N ASN A 178 9.82 -12.77 -13.58
CA ASN A 178 8.42 -12.53 -13.23
C ASN A 178 7.61 -11.82 -14.33
N ILE A 179 8.21 -11.59 -15.51
CA ILE A 179 7.54 -10.87 -16.61
C ILE A 179 6.45 -11.68 -17.31
N GLY A 180 6.45 -13.00 -17.13
CA GLY A 180 5.58 -13.93 -17.87
C GLY A 180 4.09 -13.56 -17.92
N PRO A 181 3.45 -13.14 -16.81
CA PRO A 181 2.05 -12.71 -16.80
C PRO A 181 1.75 -11.42 -17.59
N PHE A 182 2.78 -10.64 -17.92
CA PHE A 182 2.68 -9.38 -18.66
C PHE A 182 3.01 -9.54 -20.14
N LEU A 183 3.48 -10.71 -20.56
CA LEU A 183 3.75 -11.00 -21.97
C LEU A 183 2.44 -11.31 -22.69
N THR A 184 2.16 -10.53 -23.74
CA THR A 184 1.01 -10.70 -24.64
C THR A 184 1.51 -10.92 -26.06
N ALA A 185 0.62 -11.27 -26.98
CA ALA A 185 0.97 -11.33 -28.41
C ALA A 185 1.41 -9.95 -28.94
N ASP A 186 0.80 -8.88 -28.43
CA ASP A 186 1.00 -7.51 -28.91
C ASP A 186 2.37 -6.94 -28.51
N ASN A 187 2.86 -7.26 -27.31
CA ASN A 187 4.14 -6.76 -26.80
C ASN A 187 5.31 -7.75 -26.93
N LEU A 188 5.09 -8.96 -27.45
CA LEU A 188 6.13 -9.98 -27.55
C LEU A 188 7.34 -9.50 -28.37
N SER A 189 7.10 -8.82 -29.49
CA SER A 189 8.16 -8.30 -30.36
C SER A 189 9.02 -7.24 -29.66
N PHE A 190 8.42 -6.43 -28.78
CA PHE A 190 9.12 -5.43 -27.97
C PHE A 190 10.12 -6.10 -27.02
N TYR A 191 9.70 -7.16 -26.31
CA TYR A 191 10.60 -7.88 -25.40
C TYR A 191 11.66 -8.71 -26.12
N GLN A 192 11.38 -9.23 -27.32
CA GLN A 192 12.39 -9.86 -28.18
C GLN A 192 13.50 -8.88 -28.57
N GLN A 193 13.15 -7.63 -28.90
CA GLN A 193 14.13 -6.57 -29.19
C GLN A 193 14.97 -6.23 -27.96
N ILE A 194 14.34 -6.11 -26.78
CA ILE A 194 15.07 -5.89 -25.52
C ILE A 194 16.04 -7.04 -25.27
N HIS A 195 15.58 -8.29 -25.38
CA HIS A 195 16.40 -9.48 -25.18
C HIS A 195 17.64 -9.49 -26.08
N ALA A 196 17.49 -9.11 -27.36
CA ALA A 196 18.61 -9.03 -28.31
C ALA A 196 19.67 -7.97 -27.93
N GLN A 197 19.32 -6.98 -27.10
CA GLN A 197 20.23 -5.94 -26.62
C GLN A 197 20.90 -6.29 -25.29
N LEU A 198 20.44 -7.33 -24.59
CA LEU A 198 21.03 -7.75 -23.32
C LEU A 198 22.33 -8.52 -23.55
N PRO A 199 23.32 -8.44 -22.64
CA PRO A 199 24.52 -9.26 -22.72
C PRO A 199 24.17 -10.74 -22.78
N ALA A 200 24.62 -11.41 -23.83
CA ALA A 200 24.40 -12.84 -24.03
C ALA A 200 24.90 -13.64 -22.81
N ASN A 201 24.15 -14.69 -22.43
CA ASN A 201 24.40 -15.54 -21.26
C ASN A 201 24.31 -14.84 -19.89
N SER A 202 23.94 -13.56 -19.80
CA SER A 202 23.61 -12.95 -18.51
C SER A 202 22.37 -13.59 -17.91
N ALA A 203 22.28 -13.68 -16.58
CA ALA A 203 21.13 -14.28 -15.89
C ALA A 203 19.78 -13.65 -16.33
N LYS A 204 19.75 -12.32 -16.47
CA LYS A 204 18.57 -11.60 -16.96
C LYS A 204 18.21 -11.91 -18.42
N ALA A 205 19.20 -12.09 -19.31
CA ALA A 205 18.96 -12.48 -20.69
C ALA A 205 18.39 -13.90 -20.75
N LEU A 206 19.00 -14.84 -20.05
CA LEU A 206 18.52 -16.23 -19.98
C LEU A 206 17.10 -16.32 -19.40
N ALA A 207 16.80 -15.58 -18.33
CA ALA A 207 15.48 -15.53 -17.73
C ALA A 207 14.43 -14.95 -18.70
N LEU A 208 14.75 -13.83 -19.36
CA LEU A 208 13.85 -13.19 -20.32
C LEU A 208 13.62 -14.08 -21.55
N GLY A 209 14.67 -14.69 -22.09
CA GLY A 209 14.57 -15.66 -23.20
C GLY A 209 13.63 -16.81 -22.84
N LYS A 210 13.79 -17.40 -21.65
CA LYS A 210 12.88 -18.46 -21.16
C LYS A 210 11.43 -17.98 -21.01
N ALA A 211 11.19 -16.72 -20.66
CA ALA A 211 9.84 -16.17 -20.60
C ALA A 211 9.23 -15.99 -22.01
N ILE A 212 10.02 -15.48 -22.96
CA ILE A 212 9.64 -15.31 -24.37
C ILE A 212 9.31 -16.66 -25.02
N ASP A 213 10.17 -17.67 -24.85
CA ASP A 213 9.97 -19.01 -25.43
C ASP A 213 8.67 -19.65 -24.94
N ARG A 214 8.39 -19.51 -23.63
CA ARG A 214 7.12 -19.97 -23.04
C ARG A 214 5.91 -19.27 -23.64
N GLN A 215 5.99 -17.97 -23.90
CA GLN A 215 4.89 -17.22 -24.53
C GLN A 215 4.69 -17.64 -26.00
N ILE A 216 5.76 -17.85 -26.76
CA ILE A 216 5.67 -18.35 -28.14
C ILE A 216 4.98 -19.70 -28.18
N ALA A 217 5.37 -20.63 -27.29
CA ALA A 217 4.76 -21.95 -27.22
C ALA A 217 3.25 -21.87 -26.89
N ARG A 218 2.83 -20.97 -25.98
CA ARG A 218 1.42 -20.73 -25.65
C ARG A 218 0.60 -20.17 -26.82
N ASN A 219 1.21 -19.35 -27.67
CA ASN A 219 0.51 -18.78 -28.83
C ASN A 219 0.33 -19.78 -29.99
N GLN A 220 1.03 -20.92 -29.94
CA GLN A 220 0.97 -21.97 -30.98
C GLN A 220 0.07 -23.16 -30.60
N SER A 221 -0.30 -23.28 -29.32
CA SER A 221 -1.23 -24.29 -28.77
C SER A 221 -2.67 -23.82 -28.83
#